data_AF-A0A3B0SMU6-F1
#
_entry.id   AF-A0A3B0SMU6-F1
#
_cell.length_a   1.000
_cell.length_b   1.000
_cell.length_c   1.000
_cell.angle_alpha   90.00
_cell.angle_beta   90.00
_cell.angle_gamma   90.00
#
_symmetry.space_group_name_H-M   'P 1'
#
loop_
_entity.id
_entity.type
_entity.pdbx_description
1 polymer ?
#
loop_
_entity_poly.entity_id
_entity_poly.type
_entity_poly.pdbx_seq_one_letter_code
_entity_poly.pdbx_strand_id
1 'polypeptide(L)'
;MARPSQFNRAEAVEFAMHAFWRDGYAANSVKALSHSLGITRSSFYNAFQSRENLFREALTLYANQSPDRAFQDTKPDISVKQLFTDTFATVCKVRANDKQ
;
A
#
# COMPACT_ATOMS: atom_id res chain seq x y z
N MET A 1 -25.58 16.86 -13.40
CA MET A 1 -24.20 17.34 -13.13
C MET A 1 -23.59 16.43 -12.08
N ALA A 2 -22.65 15.57 -12.45
CA ALA A 2 -21.95 14.71 -11.51
C ALA A 2 -20.97 15.56 -10.70
N ARG A 3 -21.09 15.53 -9.37
CA ARG A 3 -20.16 16.18 -8.45
C ARG A 3 -18.77 15.56 -8.70
N PRO A 4 -17.70 16.36 -8.89
CA PRO A 4 -16.37 15.79 -9.07
C PRO A 4 -16.09 14.85 -7.91
N SER A 5 -15.74 13.59 -8.20
CA SER A 5 -15.20 12.67 -7.19
C SER A 5 -14.09 13.42 -6.45
N GLN A 6 -14.26 13.61 -5.15
CA GLN A 6 -13.21 14.21 -4.33
C GLN A 6 -12.03 13.25 -4.35
N PHE A 7 -10.86 13.77 -4.68
CA PHE A 7 -9.62 13.02 -4.62
C PHE A 7 -9.43 12.43 -3.21
N ASN A 8 -9.40 11.09 -3.11
CA ASN A 8 -9.07 10.38 -1.89
C ASN A 8 -7.59 9.97 -1.92
N ARG A 9 -6.80 10.62 -1.06
CA ARG A 9 -5.36 10.38 -0.97
C ARG A 9 -5.02 8.95 -0.54
N ALA A 10 -5.82 8.35 0.35
CA ALA A 10 -5.57 7.00 0.85
C ALA A 10 -5.76 5.97 -0.27
N GLU A 11 -6.87 6.06 -1.01
CA GLU A 11 -7.13 5.22 -2.19
C GLU A 11 -6.06 5.41 -3.27
N ALA A 12 -5.54 6.63 -3.44
CA ALA A 12 -4.47 6.90 -4.39
C ALA A 12 -3.13 6.25 -4.00
N VAL A 13 -2.80 6.18 -2.70
CA VAL A 13 -1.61 5.45 -2.22
C VAL A 13 -1.78 3.96 -2.43
N GLU A 14 -2.95 3.39 -2.11
CA GLU A 14 -3.27 1.99 -2.33
C GLU A 14 -3.21 1.62 -3.82
N PHE A 15 -3.80 2.45 -4.69
CA PHE A 15 -3.70 2.29 -6.14
C PHE A 15 -2.23 2.31 -6.61
N ALA A 16 -1.44 3.29 -6.16
CA ALA A 16 -0.04 3.41 -6.54
C ALA A 16 0.76 2.20 -6.08
N MET A 17 0.50 1.70 -4.88
CA MET A 17 1.08 0.50 -4.31
C MET A 17 0.87 -0.72 -5.24
N HIS A 18 -0.37 -0.96 -5.67
CA HIS A 18 -0.68 -2.00 -6.65
C HIS A 18 -0.04 -1.79 -8.03
N ALA A 19 -0.05 -0.55 -8.53
CA ALA A 19 0.56 -0.22 -9.81
C ALA A 19 2.08 -0.46 -9.80
N PHE A 20 2.77 -0.11 -8.71
CA PHE A 20 4.20 -0.37 -8.53
C PHE A 20 4.53 -1.86 -8.50
N TRP A 21 3.70 -2.69 -7.88
CA TRP A 21 3.91 -4.15 -7.89
C TRP A 21 3.69 -4.79 -9.24
N ARG A 22 2.61 -4.39 -9.92
CA ARG A 22 2.24 -5.01 -11.19
C ARG A 22 3.17 -4.59 -12.33
N ASP A 23 3.46 -3.30 -12.42
CA ASP A 23 4.12 -2.71 -13.59
C ASP A 23 5.57 -2.26 -13.30
N GLY A 24 5.98 -2.26 -12.03
CA GLY A 24 7.30 -1.85 -11.58
C GLY A 24 7.46 -0.33 -11.39
N TYR A 25 8.47 0.07 -10.61
CA TYR A 25 8.72 1.48 -10.30
C TYR A 25 8.98 2.34 -11.55
N ALA A 26 9.78 1.85 -12.50
CA ALA A 26 10.19 2.61 -13.68
C ALA A 26 9.03 2.92 -14.65
N ALA A 27 8.05 2.00 -14.79
CA ALA A 27 6.89 2.21 -15.66
C ALA A 27 5.90 3.25 -15.10
N ASN A 28 5.88 3.44 -13.77
CA ASN A 28 4.94 4.30 -13.08
C ASN A 28 5.45 5.74 -12.92
N SER A 29 5.68 6.45 -14.02
CA SER A 29 6.08 7.87 -13.99
C SER A 29 5.02 8.78 -13.33
N VAL A 30 5.40 9.98 -12.86
CA VAL A 30 4.43 10.98 -12.34
C VAL A 30 3.33 11.27 -13.35
N LYS A 31 3.65 11.30 -14.65
CA LYS A 31 2.67 11.49 -15.73
C LYS A 31 1.69 10.32 -15.81
N ALA A 32 2.19 9.08 -15.77
CA ALA A 32 1.36 7.88 -15.82
C ALA A 32 0.45 7.79 -14.58
N LEU A 33 1.01 7.97 -13.38
CA LEU A 33 0.27 7.94 -12.12
C LEU A 33 -0.81 9.04 -12.08
N SER A 34 -0.47 10.27 -12.49
CA SER A 34 -1.43 11.37 -12.56
C SER A 34 -2.59 11.04 -13.52
N HIS A 35 -2.29 10.43 -14.67
CA HIS A 35 -3.31 10.00 -15.63
C HIS A 35 -4.22 8.91 -15.05
N SER A 36 -3.64 7.86 -14.45
CA SER A 36 -4.41 6.77 -13.84
C SER A 36 -5.26 7.21 -12.65
N LEU A 37 -4.77 8.16 -11.85
CA LEU A 37 -5.50 8.74 -10.71
C LEU A 37 -6.52 9.81 -11.13
N GLY A 38 -6.58 10.20 -12.41
CA GLY A 38 -7.49 11.25 -12.88
C GLY A 38 -7.17 12.65 -12.35
N ILE A 39 -5.92 12.91 -11.95
CA ILE A 39 -5.47 14.18 -11.38
C ILE A 39 -4.44 14.90 -12.26
N THR A 40 -4.26 16.19 -12.04
CA THR A 40 -3.18 16.94 -12.69
C THR A 40 -1.83 16.65 -12.04
N ARG A 41 -0.74 16.84 -12.77
CA ARG A 41 0.62 16.74 -12.20
C ARG A 41 0.83 17.71 -11.03
N SER A 42 0.24 18.91 -11.10
CA SER A 42 0.28 19.88 -9.99
C SER A 42 -0.39 19.32 -8.74
N SER A 43 -1.60 18.74 -8.88
CA SER A 43 -2.30 18.07 -7.77
C SER A 43 -1.51 16.89 -7.21
N PHE A 44 -0.84 16.10 -8.07
CA PHE A 44 0.04 15.02 -7.65
C PHE A 44 1.17 15.54 -6.76
N TYR A 45 1.89 16.57 -7.22
CA TYR A 45 3.00 17.14 -6.45
C TYR A 45 2.51 17.79 -5.14
N ASN A 46 1.33 18.41 -5.13
CA ASN A 46 0.72 18.93 -3.90
C ASN A 46 0.37 17.82 -2.90
N ALA A 47 -0.09 16.65 -3.38
CA ALA A 47 -0.52 15.55 -2.51
C ALA A 47 0.64 14.68 -2.00
N PHE A 48 1.68 14.49 -2.82
CA PHE A 48 2.72 13.49 -2.58
C PHE A 48 4.15 14.04 -2.63
N GLN A 49 4.37 15.28 -3.09
CA GLN A 49 5.67 15.94 -3.25
C GLN A 49 6.59 15.33 -4.33
N SER A 50 6.70 14.00 -4.39
CA SER A 50 7.48 13.28 -5.39
C SER A 50 6.95 11.86 -5.61
N ARG A 51 7.33 11.24 -6.73
CA ARG A 51 7.04 9.82 -6.97
C ARG A 51 7.74 8.91 -5.96
N GLU A 52 8.94 9.29 -5.52
CA GLU A 52 9.68 8.54 -4.52
C GLU A 52 8.97 8.57 -3.17
N ASN A 53 8.43 9.73 -2.77
CA ASN A 53 7.66 9.85 -1.54
C ASN A 53 6.38 9.01 -1.61
N LEU A 54 5.64 9.06 -2.72
CA LEU A 54 4.50 8.17 -2.94
C LEU A 54 4.90 6.69 -2.87
N PHE A 55 6.05 6.31 -3.42
CA PHE A 55 6.55 4.94 -3.34
C PHE A 55 6.91 4.54 -1.90
N ARG A 56 7.53 5.42 -1.11
CA ARG A 56 7.80 5.19 0.32
C ARG A 56 6.51 5.02 1.12
N GLU A 57 5.49 5.80 0.81
CA GLU A 57 4.17 5.66 1.42
C GLU A 57 3.50 4.34 1.04
N ALA A 58 3.59 3.93 -0.22
CA ALA A 58 3.13 2.63 -0.67
C ALA A 58 3.84 1.47 0.07
N LEU A 59 5.17 1.54 0.23
CA LEU A 59 5.92 0.57 1.02
C LEU A 59 5.50 0.55 2.50
N THR A 60 5.23 1.72 3.07
CA THR A 60 4.75 1.87 4.45
C THR A 60 3.35 1.27 4.61
N LEU A 61 2.46 1.51 3.65
CA LEU A 61 1.12 0.92 3.61
C LEU A 61 1.22 -0.61 3.55
N TYR A 62 2.06 -1.15 2.66
CA TYR A 62 2.30 -2.58 2.57
C TYR A 62 2.79 -3.18 3.89
N ALA A 63 3.83 -2.58 4.49
CA ALA A 63 4.37 -3.06 5.77
C ALA A 63 3.31 -3.02 6.88
N ASN A 64 2.43 -2.02 6.88
CA ASN A 64 1.35 -1.90 7.85
C ASN A 64 0.24 -2.94 7.68
N GLN A 65 -0.04 -3.36 6.44
CA GLN A 65 -1.05 -4.37 6.10
C GLN A 65 -0.50 -5.79 6.19
N SER A 66 0.82 -5.95 6.17
CA SER A 66 1.45 -7.25 6.12
C SER A 66 1.31 -7.98 7.47
N PRO A 67 0.87 -9.24 7.47
CA PRO A 67 0.60 -9.99 8.71
C PRO A 67 1.87 -10.29 9.53
N ASP A 68 3.06 -10.21 8.92
CA ASP A 68 4.36 -10.31 9.60
C ASP A 68 4.66 -9.10 10.49
N ARG A 69 3.88 -8.01 10.42
CA ARG A 69 3.91 -6.90 11.38
C ARG A 69 3.78 -7.40 12.84
N ALA A 70 3.07 -8.50 13.07
CA ALA A 70 2.97 -9.13 14.38
C ALA A 70 4.34 -9.45 15.02
N PHE A 71 5.38 -9.64 14.21
CA PHE A 71 6.74 -9.90 14.70
C PHE A 71 7.50 -8.62 15.11
N GLN A 72 7.07 -7.44 14.66
CA GLN A 72 7.71 -6.17 15.02
C GLN A 72 7.32 -5.70 16.43
N ASP A 73 6.10 -6.03 16.87
CA ASP A 73 5.54 -5.60 18.16
C ASP A 73 5.70 -6.66 19.27
N THR A 74 6.77 -7.45 19.21
CA THR A 74 6.99 -8.56 20.15
C THR A 74 7.32 -8.03 21.56
N LYS A 75 6.51 -8.39 22.55
CA LYS A 75 6.78 -8.11 23.97
C LYS A 75 7.58 -9.24 24.61
N PRO A 76 8.37 -8.99 25.67
CA PRO A 76 9.23 -10.00 26.30
C PRO A 76 8.48 -11.22 26.86
N ASP A 77 7.19 -11.07 27.19
CA ASP A 77 6.35 -12.10 27.83
C ASP A 77 5.47 -12.89 26.83
N ILE A 78 5.75 -12.78 25.53
CA ILE A 78 4.97 -13.51 24.52
C ILE A 78 5.62 -14.87 24.26
N SER A 79 4.82 -15.93 24.31
CA SER A 79 5.24 -17.25 23.83
C SER A 79 5.55 -17.18 22.33
N VAL A 80 6.83 -17.29 21.98
CA VAL A 80 7.32 -17.25 20.59
C VAL A 80 6.58 -18.28 19.72
N LYS A 81 6.38 -19.51 20.23
CA LYS A 81 5.64 -20.56 19.53
C LYS A 81 4.21 -20.13 19.19
N GLN A 82 3.52 -19.49 20.13
CA GLN A 82 2.15 -19.02 19.93
C GLN A 82 2.11 -17.90 18.89
N LEU A 83 3.02 -16.93 19.00
CA LEU A 83 3.16 -15.84 18.05
C LEU A 83 3.33 -16.35 16.61
N PHE A 84 4.28 -17.26 16.38
CA PHE A 84 4.48 -17.85 15.05
C PHE A 84 3.24 -18.59 14.55
N THR A 85 2.60 -19.37 15.42
CA THR A 85 1.42 -20.15 15.05
C THR A 85 0.27 -19.24 14.60
N ASP A 86 -0.02 -18.20 15.38
CA ASP A 86 -1.12 -17.27 15.10
C ASP A 86 -0.85 -16.40 13.88
N THR A 87 0.39 -15.91 13.71
CA THR A 87 0.79 -15.15 12.52
C THR A 87 0.68 -15.99 11.27
N PHE A 88 1.24 -17.21 11.24
CA PHE A 88 1.14 -18.07 10.05
C PHE A 88 -0.31 -18.50 9.76
N ALA A 89 -1.11 -18.80 10.79
CA ALA A 89 -2.53 -19.09 10.59
C ALA A 89 -3.27 -17.90 9.95
N THR A 90 -2.94 -16.67 10.36
CA THR A 90 -3.50 -15.44 9.78
C THR A 90 -3.06 -15.25 8.34
N VAL A 91 -1.77 -15.39 8.05
CA VAL A 91 -1.22 -15.31 6.68
C VAL A 91 -1.94 -16.30 5.77
N CYS A 92 -2.03 -17.58 6.18
CA CYS A 92 -2.68 -18.63 5.41
C CYS A 92 -4.16 -18.30 5.14
N LYS A 93 -4.91 -17.80 6.13
CA LYS A 93 -6.32 -17.40 5.95
C LYS A 93 -6.50 -16.23 4.99
N VAL A 94 -5.63 -15.22 5.08
CA VAL A 94 -5.68 -14.05 4.18
C VAL A 94 -5.35 -14.48 2.76
N ARG A 95 -4.26 -15.25 2.57
CA ARG A 95 -3.81 -15.70 1.25
C ARG A 95 -4.72 -16.74 0.61
N ALA A 96 -5.40 -17.59 1.39
CA ALA A 96 -6.35 -18.56 0.85
C ALA A 96 -7.57 -17.91 0.19
N ASN A 97 -7.89 -16.65 0.54
CA ASN A 97 -9.00 -15.88 -0.04
C ASN A 97 -8.53 -14.86 -1.09
N ASP A 98 -7.24 -14.82 -1.41
CA ASP A 98 -6.67 -13.89 -2.37
C ASP A 98 -7.02 -14.37 -3.79
N LYS A 99 -7.93 -13.66 -4.45
CA LYS A 99 -8.27 -13.92 -5.85
C LYS A 99 -7.20 -13.26 -6.71
N GLN A 100 -6.31 -14.06 -7.29
CA GLN A 100 -5.34 -13.60 -8.30
C GLN A 100 -6.04 -12.91 -9.48
#